data_AF-A0A534GPP1-F1
#
_entry.id   AF-A0A534GPP1-F1
#
_cell.length_a   1.000
_cell.length_b   1.000
_cell.length_c   1.000
_cell.angle_alpha   90.00
_cell.angle_beta   90.00
_cell.angle_gamma   90.00
#
_symmetry.space_group_name_H-M   'P 1'
#
loop_
_entity.id
_entity.type
_entity.pdbx_description
1 polymer ?
#
loop_
_entity_poly.entity_id
_entity_poly.type
_entity_poly.pdbx_seq_one_letter_code
_entity_poly.pdbx_strand_id
1 'polypeptide(L)'
;EKGDPLIEFYAAVARRSVDGYADENWHLEQRVSRTRALKMLSSGPAYAAFQENERGSIEVGKIADFTVLSDDIMSIPEADILRARVVMTVIGGEVVYTEPPANH
;
A
#
# COMPACT_ATOMS: atom_id res chain seq x y z
N GLU A 1 4.54 16.74 -2.44
CA GLU A 1 4.32 15.36 -1.96
C GLU A 1 4.33 14.43 -3.17
N LYS A 2 4.93 13.24 -3.07
CA LYS A 2 5.02 12.31 -4.21
C LYS A 2 3.78 11.39 -4.33
N GLY A 3 2.99 11.25 -3.25
CA GLY A 3 1.73 10.51 -3.23
C GLY A 3 1.87 9.02 -3.54
N ASP A 4 2.96 8.39 -3.06
CA ASP A 4 3.25 6.97 -3.33
C ASP A 4 2.75 6.10 -2.15
N PRO A 5 1.73 5.24 -2.36
CA PRO A 5 1.16 4.42 -1.28
C PRO A 5 2.15 3.47 -0.62
N LEU A 6 3.23 3.04 -1.30
CA LEU A 6 4.26 2.19 -0.68
C LEU A 6 5.09 2.96 0.33
N ILE A 7 5.39 4.23 0.06
CA ILE A 7 6.08 5.11 1.00
C ILE A 7 5.20 5.35 2.22
N GLU A 8 3.90 5.60 2.01
CA GLU A 8 2.94 5.80 3.10
C GLU A 8 2.76 4.54 3.96
N PHE A 9 2.67 3.36 3.33
CA PHE A 9 2.61 2.09 4.04
C PHE A 9 3.88 1.85 4.86
N TYR A 10 5.06 2.05 4.28
CA TYR A 10 6.34 1.94 4.98
C TYR A 10 6.42 2.92 6.16
N ALA A 11 6.04 4.19 5.96
CA ALA A 11 6.03 5.20 7.01
C ALA A 11 5.09 4.81 8.16
N ALA A 12 3.94 4.20 7.88
CA ALA A 12 2.99 3.75 8.90
C ALA A 12 3.51 2.55 9.71
N VAL A 13 4.22 1.62 9.07
CA VAL A 13 4.68 0.35 9.68
C VAL A 13 6.06 0.49 10.35
N ALA A 14 7.03 1.05 9.63
CA ALA A 14 8.41 1.20 10.10
C ALA A 14 8.58 2.47 10.93
N ARG A 15 7.79 3.51 10.63
CA ARG A 15 7.85 4.83 11.28
C ARG A 15 9.26 5.42 11.27
N ARG A 16 9.85 5.37 10.08
CA ARG A 16 11.21 5.80 9.73
C ARG A 16 11.17 6.61 8.45
N SER A 17 12.19 7.41 8.19
CA SER A 17 12.42 8.01 6.88
C SER A 17 12.75 6.94 5.84
N VAL A 18 12.69 7.32 4.57
CA VAL A 18 12.92 6.42 3.42
C VAL A 18 14.34 5.82 3.39
N ASP A 19 15.30 6.44 4.05
CA ASP A 19 16.66 5.93 4.27
C ASP A 19 16.81 5.10 5.57
N GLY A 20 15.71 4.89 6.30
CA GLY A 20 15.67 4.05 7.50
C GLY A 20 15.97 4.77 8.81
N TYR A 21 16.25 6.08 8.77
CA TYR A 21 16.54 6.86 9.97
C TYR A 21 15.29 7.05 10.86
N ALA A 22 15.48 6.94 12.17
CA ALA A 22 14.55 7.39 13.19
C ALA A 22 15.31 7.67 14.49
N ASP A 23 14.88 8.71 15.19
CA ASP A 23 15.32 9.06 16.54
C ASP A 23 14.14 9.11 17.52
N GLU A 24 14.37 9.64 18.72
CA GLU A 24 13.36 9.76 19.78
C GLU A 24 12.12 10.57 19.38
N ASN A 25 12.21 11.48 18.41
CA ASN A 25 11.11 12.33 17.96
C ASN A 25 10.21 11.65 16.91
N TRP A 26 10.56 10.45 16.45
CA TRP A 26 9.78 9.70 15.47
C TRP A 26 8.59 8.95 16.09
N HIS A 27 8.55 8.83 17.42
CA HIS A 27 7.46 8.17 18.16
C HIS A 27 7.19 6.75 17.64
N LEU A 28 8.22 5.89 17.63
CA LEU A 28 8.13 4.52 17.11
C LEU A 28 7.01 3.68 17.77
N GLU A 29 6.62 4.03 19.00
CA GLU A 29 5.49 3.44 19.73
C GLU A 29 4.13 3.65 19.04
N GLN A 30 4.02 4.67 18.20
CA GLN A 30 2.81 4.97 17.44
C GLN A 30 2.79 4.29 16.06
N ARG A 31 3.77 3.44 15.75
CA ARG A 31 3.72 2.60 14.53
C ARG A 31 2.49 1.69 14.56
N VAL A 32 1.94 1.40 13.40
CA VAL A 32 0.76 0.52 13.30
C VAL A 32 1.13 -0.83 12.70
N SER A 33 0.31 -1.84 12.96
CA SER A 33 0.47 -3.15 12.31
C SER A 33 0.27 -3.03 10.80
N ARG A 34 0.90 -3.93 10.02
CA ARG A 34 0.72 -4.00 8.57
C ARG A 34 -0.76 -4.08 8.16
N THR A 35 -1.56 -4.87 8.87
CA THR A 35 -3.01 -4.96 8.63
C THR A 35 -3.72 -3.62 8.84
N ARG A 36 -3.31 -2.85 9.86
CA ARG A 36 -3.90 -1.53 10.11
C ARG A 36 -3.46 -0.53 9.04
N ALA A 37 -2.19 -0.51 8.65
CA ALA A 37 -1.68 0.31 7.57
C ALA A 37 -2.39 0.02 6.24
N LEU A 38 -2.55 -1.26 5.87
CA LEU A 38 -3.25 -1.66 4.66
C LEU A 38 -4.70 -1.14 4.66
N LYS A 39 -5.41 -1.26 5.79
CA LYS A 39 -6.77 -0.72 5.95
C LYS A 39 -6.81 0.80 5.82
N MET A 40 -5.82 1.51 6.34
CA MET A 40 -5.72 2.97 6.22
C MET A 40 -5.59 3.44 4.76
N LEU A 41 -5.08 2.58 3.88
CA LEU A 41 -4.89 2.89 2.45
C LEU A 41 -5.96 2.25 1.53
N SER A 42 -6.91 1.50 2.08
CA SER A 42 -7.92 0.77 1.29
C SER A 42 -9.34 0.97 1.85
N SER A 43 -9.75 0.13 2.81
CA SER A 43 -11.10 0.14 3.36
C SER A 43 -11.42 1.39 4.19
N GLY A 44 -10.40 2.01 4.79
CA GLY A 44 -10.56 3.20 5.64
C GLY A 44 -11.05 4.41 4.86
N PRO A 45 -10.35 4.83 3.78
CA PRO A 45 -10.81 5.90 2.90
C PRO A 45 -12.15 5.59 2.23
N ALA A 46 -12.38 4.33 1.82
CA ALA A 46 -13.66 3.91 1.25
C ALA A 46 -14.82 4.13 2.26
N TYR A 47 -14.64 3.74 3.52
CA TYR A 47 -15.62 3.99 4.57
C TYR A 47 -15.82 5.49 4.85
N ALA A 48 -14.73 6.25 4.92
CA ALA A 48 -14.81 7.70 5.14
C ALA A 48 -15.56 8.44 4.00
N ALA A 49 -15.55 7.86 2.80
CA ALA A 49 -16.26 8.36 1.63
C ALA A 49 -17.67 7.75 1.44
N PHE A 50 -18.15 6.90 2.36
CA PHE A 50 -19.41 6.15 2.22
C PHE A 50 -19.46 5.21 1.00
N GLN A 51 -18.30 4.70 0.59
CA GLN A 51 -18.09 3.82 -0.57
C GLN A 51 -17.67 2.39 -0.16
N GLU A 52 -17.80 2.02 1.11
CA GLU A 52 -17.36 0.71 1.62
C GLU A 52 -18.10 -0.48 0.99
N ASN A 53 -19.31 -0.25 0.47
CA ASN A 53 -20.09 -1.26 -0.26
C ASN A 53 -19.69 -1.36 -1.73
N GLU A 54 -18.92 -0.38 -2.24
CA GLU A 54 -18.51 -0.31 -3.65
C GLU A 54 -17.03 -0.66 -3.84
N ARG A 55 -16.16 -0.30 -2.89
CA ARG A 55 -14.69 -0.43 -3.00
C ARG A 55 -13.98 -0.56 -1.65
N GLY A 56 -12.66 -0.67 -1.69
CA GLY A 56 -11.78 -0.69 -0.52
C GLY A 56 -11.48 -2.08 0.05
N SER A 57 -12.03 -3.15 -0.53
CA SER A 57 -11.64 -4.54 -0.28
C SER A 57 -11.90 -5.42 -1.50
N ILE A 58 -11.27 -6.61 -1.53
CA ILE A 58 -11.44 -7.61 -2.59
C ILE A 58 -12.56 -8.56 -2.16
N GLU A 59 -13.79 -8.25 -2.57
CA GLU A 59 -15.00 -8.99 -2.23
C GLU A 59 -15.95 -9.05 -3.44
N VAL A 60 -16.75 -10.12 -3.53
CA VAL A 60 -17.75 -10.28 -4.60
C VAL A 60 -18.76 -9.13 -4.53
N GLY A 61 -19.03 -8.51 -5.68
CA GLY A 61 -19.98 -7.41 -5.82
C GLY A 61 -19.36 -6.01 -5.77
N LYS A 62 -18.08 -5.87 -5.41
CA LYS A 62 -17.34 -4.61 -5.44
C LYS A 62 -16.69 -4.36 -6.80
N ILE A 63 -16.37 -3.09 -7.06
CA ILE A 63 -15.62 -2.68 -8.25
C ILE A 63 -14.23 -3.34 -8.20
N ALA A 64 -13.80 -3.90 -9.33
CA ALA A 64 -12.49 -4.54 -9.47
C ALA A 64 -11.37 -3.50 -9.61
N ASP A 65 -11.13 -2.77 -8.51
CA ASP A 65 -10.03 -1.82 -8.34
C ASP A 65 -8.96 -2.43 -7.43
N PHE A 66 -7.84 -2.86 -8.00
CA PHE A 66 -6.74 -3.42 -7.21
C PHE A 66 -5.37 -3.21 -7.87
N THR A 67 -4.34 -3.29 -7.05
CA THR A 67 -2.94 -3.23 -7.46
C THR A 67 -2.25 -4.52 -7.06
N VAL A 68 -1.43 -5.06 -7.96
CA VAL A 68 -0.57 -6.21 -7.72
C VAL A 68 0.84 -5.71 -7.51
N LEU A 69 1.48 -6.20 -6.46
CA LEU A 69 2.85 -5.85 -6.09
C LEU A 69 3.80 -7.01 -6.40
N SER A 70 5.07 -6.70 -6.66
CA SER A 70 6.12 -7.69 -6.90
C SER A 70 6.42 -8.56 -5.68
N ASP A 71 6.15 -8.04 -4.48
CA ASP A 71 6.48 -8.64 -3.20
C ASP A 71 5.30 -8.56 -2.24
N ASP A 72 5.21 -9.53 -1.33
CA ASP A 72 4.20 -9.51 -0.27
C ASP A 72 4.63 -8.56 0.86
N ILE A 73 4.20 -7.30 0.77
CA ILE A 73 4.44 -6.27 1.78
C ILE A 73 3.91 -6.63 3.18
N MET A 74 3.05 -7.66 3.29
CA MET A 74 2.54 -8.16 4.56
C MET A 74 3.53 -9.03 5.33
N SER A 75 4.55 -9.58 4.66
CA SER A 75 5.48 -10.56 5.24
C SER A 75 6.96 -10.22 5.07
N ILE A 76 7.35 -9.48 4.03
CA ILE A 76 8.76 -9.09 3.81
C ILE A 76 9.31 -8.19 4.94
N PRO A 77 10.65 -8.15 5.14
CA PRO A 77 11.28 -7.23 6.08
C PRO A 77 10.88 -5.78 5.80
N GLU A 78 10.76 -4.97 6.86
CA GLU A 78 10.31 -3.57 6.73
C GLU A 78 11.22 -2.75 5.79
N ALA A 79 12.53 -3.00 5.83
CA ALA A 79 13.52 -2.36 4.96
C ALA A 79 13.35 -2.68 3.46
N ASP A 80 12.65 -3.76 3.13
CA ASP A 80 12.43 -4.20 1.76
C ASP A 80 11.10 -3.71 1.18
N ILE A 81 10.19 -3.15 2.00
CA ILE A 81 8.89 -2.65 1.56
C ILE A 81 9.04 -1.61 0.43
N LEU A 82 10.03 -0.71 0.54
CA LEU A 82 10.28 0.33 -0.45
C LEU A 82 10.88 -0.20 -1.78
N ARG A 83 11.28 -1.47 -1.83
CA ARG A 83 11.76 -2.14 -3.05
C ARG A 83 10.64 -2.82 -3.84
N ALA A 84 9.49 -3.04 -3.20
CA ALA A 84 8.32 -3.56 -3.88
C ALA A 84 7.92 -2.62 -5.02
N ARG A 85 7.45 -3.19 -6.11
CA ARG A 85 7.01 -2.45 -7.30
C ARG A 85 5.59 -2.82 -7.63
N VAL A 86 4.86 -1.86 -8.19
CA VAL A 86 3.59 -2.14 -8.83
C VAL A 86 3.87 -2.91 -10.11
N VAL A 87 3.38 -4.15 -10.20
CA VAL A 87 3.50 -4.98 -11.41
C VAL A 87 2.26 -4.89 -12.29
N MET A 88 1.11 -4.56 -11.70
CA MET A 88 -0.15 -4.39 -12.42
C MET A 88 -1.10 -3.50 -11.63
N THR A 89 -1.89 -2.67 -12.32
CA THR A 89 -3.02 -1.95 -11.73
C THR A 89 -4.26 -2.21 -12.57
N VAL A 90 -5.34 -2.57 -11.89
CA VAL A 90 -6.66 -2.81 -12.48
C VAL A 90 -7.63 -1.77 -11.92
N ILE A 91 -8.38 -1.11 -12.79
CA ILE A 91 -9.43 -0.15 -12.43
C ILE A 91 -10.70 -0.56 -13.17
N GLY A 92 -11.79 -0.77 -12.44
CA GLY A 92 -13.08 -1.17 -12.99
C GLY A 92 -13.05 -2.50 -13.73
N GLY A 93 -12.07 -3.36 -13.45
CA GLY A 93 -11.84 -4.61 -14.18
C GLY A 93 -10.92 -4.48 -15.40
N GLU A 94 -10.51 -3.27 -15.78
CA GLU A 94 -9.61 -3.03 -16.89
C GLU A 94 -8.16 -2.88 -16.40
N VAL A 95 -7.22 -3.55 -17.08
CA VAL A 95 -5.79 -3.40 -16.78
C VAL A 95 -5.30 -2.07 -17.35
N VAL A 96 -5.04 -1.10 -16.47
CA VAL A 96 -4.59 0.25 -16.85
C VAL A 96 -3.07 0.40 -16.80
N TYR A 97 -2.39 -0.51 -16.11
CA TYR A 97 -0.94 -0.53 -16.02
C TYR A 97 -0.43 -1.96 -15.87
N THR A 98 0.69 -2.24 -16.53
CA THR A 98 1.51 -3.44 -16.35
C THR A 98 2.98 -3.02 -16.36
N GLU A 99 3.79 -3.58 -15.46
CA GLU A 99 5.24 -3.37 -15.48
C GLU A 99 5.78 -3.83 -16.85
N PRO A 100 6.52 -2.95 -17.57
CA PRO A 100 7.13 -3.35 -18.82
C PRO A 100 8.08 -4.52 -18.60
N PRO A 101 8.17 -5.49 -19.55
CA PRO A 101 9.17 -6.54 -19.45
C PRO A 101 10.56 -5.90 -19.32
N ALA A 102 11.38 -6.43 -18.42
CA ALA A 102 12.76 -5.99 -18.28
C ALA A 102 13.48 -6.19 -19.61
N ASN A 103 13.96 -5.10 -20.21
CA ASN A 103 14.80 -5.19 -21.41
C ASN A 103 16.06 -5.98 -21.02
N HIS A 104 16.20 -7.17 -21.60
CA HIS A 104 17.44 -7.96 -21.56
C HIS A 104 18.46 -7.42 -22.56
#